data_AF-A0A1G5DGZ1-F1
#
_entry.id   AF-A0A1G5DGZ1-F1
#
_cell.length_a   1.000
_cell.length_b   1.000
_cell.length_c   1.000
_cell.angle_alpha   90.00
_cell.angle_beta   90.00
_cell.angle_gamma   90.00
#
_symmetry.space_group_name_H-M   'P 1'
#
loop_
_entity.id
_entity.type
_entity.pdbx_description
1 polymer ?
#
loop_
_entity_poly.entity_id
_entity_poly.type
_entity_poly.pdbx_seq_one_letter_code
_entity_poly.pdbx_strand_id
1 'polypeptide(L)'
;MTENKVFIDTGVFTGIVEDIRGAASECVFPNSALKQADRLDTFNAGRKMHQLLQLIHETDELYRQESSESLPHGFLTMRDSMIAIDKASAESLTVEKINVGGMKR
;
A
#
# COMPACT_ATOMS: atom_id res chain seq x y z
N MET A 1 1.22 -24.05 -11.43
CA MET A 1 0.88 -22.94 -12.35
C MET A 1 0.41 -21.79 -11.49
N THR A 2 1.31 -20.90 -11.08
CA THR A 2 0.92 -19.68 -10.36
C THR A 2 0.33 -18.74 -11.39
N GLU A 3 -0.96 -18.44 -11.29
CA GLU A 3 -1.63 -17.52 -12.20
C GLU A 3 -1.11 -16.09 -11.93
N ASN A 4 -0.09 -15.67 -12.67
CA ASN A 4 0.48 -14.32 -12.63
C ASN A 4 -0.42 -13.33 -13.39
N LYS A 5 -1.70 -13.26 -13.02
CA LYS A 5 -2.67 -12.38 -13.68
C LYS A 5 -3.47 -11.64 -12.63
N VAL A 6 -3.49 -10.32 -12.75
CA VAL A 6 -4.32 -9.43 -11.91
C VAL A 6 -5.32 -8.78 -12.86
N PHE A 7 -6.59 -9.10 -12.69
CA PHE A 7 -7.70 -8.51 -13.42
C PHE A 7 -8.54 -7.73 -12.42
N ILE A 8 -8.20 -6.47 -12.21
CA ILE A 8 -8.92 -5.60 -11.29
C ILE A 8 -9.09 -4.23 -11.92
N ASP A 9 -10.25 -3.63 -11.70
CA ASP A 9 -10.47 -2.24 -12.04
C ASP A 9 -9.48 -1.34 -11.28
N THR A 10 -8.84 -0.40 -11.99
CA THR A 10 -7.79 0.44 -11.40
C THR A 10 -8.35 1.39 -10.34
N GLY A 11 -9.62 1.80 -10.45
CA GLY A 11 -10.32 2.58 -9.42
C GLY A 11 -10.56 1.77 -8.15
N VAL A 12 -11.09 0.55 -8.30
CA VAL A 12 -11.28 -0.39 -7.17
C VAL A 12 -9.95 -0.71 -6.49
N PHE A 13 -8.90 -1.01 -7.27
CA PHE A 13 -7.57 -1.25 -6.75
C PHE A 13 -7.03 -0.05 -5.95
N THR A 14 -7.21 1.16 -6.49
CA THR A 14 -6.81 2.39 -5.80
C THR A 14 -7.54 2.54 -4.48
N GLY A 15 -8.86 2.31 -4.45
CA GLY A 15 -9.66 2.36 -3.22
C GLY A 15 -9.12 1.41 -2.15
N ILE A 16 -8.85 0.16 -2.50
CA ILE A 16 -8.29 -0.83 -1.57
C ILE A 16 -6.93 -0.37 -1.01
N VAL A 17 -6.06 0.17 -1.87
CA VAL A 17 -4.73 0.62 -1.44
C VAL A 17 -4.82 1.84 -0.50
N GLU A 18 -5.74 2.77 -0.76
CA GLU A 18 -5.98 3.92 0.12
C GLU A 18 -6.63 3.50 1.45
N ASP A 19 -7.52 2.50 1.45
CA ASP A 19 -8.09 1.93 2.68
C ASP A 19 -7.01 1.29 3.55
N ILE A 20 -6.07 0.54 2.95
CA ILE A 20 -4.90 -0.02 3.65
C ILE A 20 -4.05 1.10 4.24
N ARG A 21 -3.76 2.13 3.43
CA ARG A 21 -2.99 3.30 3.89
C ARG A 21 -3.65 3.96 5.10
N GLY A 22 -4.95 4.23 5.00
CA GLY A 22 -5.73 4.89 6.05
C GLY A 22 -5.73 4.06 7.33
N ALA A 23 -6.15 2.80 7.25
CA ALA A 23 -6.20 1.90 8.39
C ALA A 23 -4.84 1.73 9.06
N ALA A 24 -3.76 1.58 8.28
CA ALA A 24 -2.41 1.49 8.83
C ALA A 24 -1.97 2.78 9.52
N SER A 25 -2.26 3.95 8.93
CA SER A 25 -1.89 5.26 9.50
C SER A 25 -2.58 5.54 10.85
N GLU A 26 -3.77 4.97 11.06
CA GLU A 26 -4.54 5.07 12.29
C GLU A 26 -4.08 4.07 13.37
N CYS A 27 -3.34 3.02 13.00
CA CYS A 27 -2.70 2.11 13.94
C CYS A 27 -1.46 2.77 14.57
N VAL A 28 -1.70 3.63 15.57
CA VAL A 28 -0.66 4.29 16.35
C VAL A 28 -0.63 3.75 17.77
N PHE A 29 0.49 3.15 18.17
CA PHE A 29 0.72 2.84 19.58
C PHE A 29 1.18 4.10 20.34
N PRO A 30 0.42 4.60 21.34
CA PRO A 30 0.71 5.89 21.97
C PRO A 30 2.02 5.92 22.74
N ASN A 31 2.90 6.88 22.45
CA ASN A 31 4.21 7.07 23.11
C ASN A 31 4.13 7.44 24.61
N SER A 32 2.93 7.59 25.18
CA SER A 32 2.74 7.94 26.58
C SER A 32 3.23 6.86 27.54
N ALA A 33 3.14 5.59 27.13
CA ALA A 33 3.62 4.46 27.91
C ALA A 33 5.16 4.47 28.00
N LEU A 34 5.84 4.67 26.86
CA LEU A 34 7.31 4.69 26.80
C LEU A 34 7.92 5.84 27.61
N LYS A 35 7.31 7.04 27.55
CA LYS A 35 7.77 8.23 28.27
C LYS A 35 7.80 8.07 29.80
N GLN A 36 7.09 7.09 30.35
CA GLN A 36 7.03 6.83 31.79
C GLN A 36 7.81 5.57 32.20
N ALA A 37 8.39 4.86 31.23
CA ALA A 37 8.95 3.53 31.41
C ALA A 37 10.28 3.52 32.19
N ASP A 38 11.00 4.64 32.25
CA ASP A 38 12.23 4.80 33.06
C ASP A 38 12.01 4.45 34.55
N ARG A 39 10.77 4.59 35.05
CA ARG A 39 10.41 4.22 36.43
C ARG A 39 10.52 2.70 36.68
N LEU A 40 10.42 1.90 35.61
CA LEU A 40 10.55 0.45 35.66
C LEU A 40 12.01 0.00 35.81
N ASP A 41 12.99 0.88 35.58
CA ASP A 41 14.41 0.48 35.59
C ASP A 41 14.98 0.23 37.00
N THR A 42 14.15 0.46 38.03
CA THR A 42 14.49 0.28 39.44
C THR A 42 14.64 -1.18 39.86
N PHE A 43 14.15 -2.15 39.07
CA PHE A 43 14.28 -3.58 39.36
C PHE A 43 14.45 -4.40 38.06
N ASN A 44 15.03 -5.60 38.18
CA ASN A 44 15.38 -6.44 37.03
C ASN A 44 14.19 -6.76 36.11
N ALA A 45 13.03 -7.11 36.66
CA ALA A 45 11.85 -7.38 35.85
C ALA A 45 11.33 -6.12 35.15
N GLY A 46 11.45 -4.95 35.79
CA GLY A 46 11.01 -3.69 35.22
C GLY A 46 11.90 -3.23 34.05
N ARG A 47 13.22 -3.39 34.14
CA ARG A 47 14.12 -3.20 32.97
C ARG A 47 13.72 -4.05 31.77
N LYS A 48 13.36 -5.32 32.00
CA LYS A 48 12.87 -6.20 30.92
C LYS A 48 11.55 -5.72 30.33
N MET A 49 10.63 -5.24 31.17
CA MET A 49 9.36 -4.65 30.72
C MET A 49 9.60 -3.37 29.91
N HIS A 50 10.54 -2.52 30.32
CA HIS A 50 10.92 -1.33 29.57
C HIS A 50 11.49 -1.69 28.19
N GLN A 51 12.41 -2.65 28.11
CA GLN A 51 12.96 -3.12 26.83
C GLN A 51 11.89 -3.70 25.90
N LEU A 52 10.94 -4.48 26.44
CA LEU A 52 9.82 -5.01 25.65
C LEU A 52 8.93 -3.88 25.13
N LEU A 53 8.69 -2.84 25.94
CA LEU A 53 7.90 -1.69 25.54
C LEU A 53 8.59 -0.88 24.42
N GLN A 54 9.92 -0.72 24.49
CA GLN A 54 10.72 -0.13 23.41
C GLN A 54 10.54 -0.91 22.10
N LEU A 55 10.70 -2.24 22.16
CA LEU A 55 10.55 -3.10 20.99
C LEU A 55 9.15 -3.03 20.38
N ILE A 56 8.10 -2.97 21.20
CA ILE A 56 6.72 -2.79 20.72
C ILE A 56 6.59 -1.47 19.95
N HIS A 57 7.13 -0.37 20.49
CA HIS A 57 7.08 0.93 19.81
C HIS A 57 7.84 0.93 18.49
N GLU A 58 9.05 0.37 18.45
CA GLU A 58 9.84 0.27 17.22
C GLU A 58 9.12 -0.58 16.17
N THR A 59 8.50 -1.68 16.59
CA THR A 59 7.79 -2.58 15.67
C THR A 59 6.49 -1.95 15.15
N ASP A 60 5.75 -1.24 16.01
CA ASP A 60 4.55 -0.48 15.61
C ASP A 60 4.89 0.61 14.59
N GLU A 61 5.95 1.39 14.86
CA GLU A 61 6.40 2.44 13.96
C GLU A 61 6.83 1.89 12.60
N LEU A 62 7.63 0.82 12.60
CA LEU A 62 8.07 0.16 11.37
C LEU A 62 6.87 -0.40 10.59
N TYR A 63 5.98 -1.15 11.25
CA TYR A 63 4.81 -1.74 10.60
C TYR A 63 3.91 -0.66 9.99
N ARG A 64 3.66 0.43 10.75
CA ARG A 64 2.87 1.57 10.28
C ARG A 64 3.51 2.18 9.04
N GLN A 65 4.79 2.54 9.10
CA GLN A 65 5.49 3.17 7.98
C GLN A 65 5.43 2.29 6.71
N GLU A 66 5.75 1.00 6.85
CA GLU A 66 5.72 0.08 5.71
C GLU A 66 4.31 -0.08 5.12
N SER A 67 3.29 -0.16 5.98
CA SER A 67 1.91 -0.43 5.56
C SER A 67 1.16 0.81 5.07
N SER A 68 1.49 2.01 5.58
CA SER A 68 0.84 3.26 5.17
C SER A 68 1.57 3.99 4.05
N GLU A 69 2.87 3.76 3.88
CA GLU A 69 3.68 4.50 2.92
C GLU A 69 4.30 3.57 1.87
N SER A 70 5.25 2.73 2.26
CA SER A 70 6.06 1.93 1.33
C SER A 70 5.22 1.01 0.46
N LEU A 71 4.34 0.20 1.08
CA LEU A 71 3.52 -0.78 0.39
C LEU A 71 2.47 -0.10 -0.51
N PRO A 72 1.69 0.89 -0.04
CA PRO A 72 0.80 1.67 -0.90
C PRO A 72 1.53 2.33 -2.08
N HIS A 73 2.71 2.91 -1.84
CA HIS A 73 3.50 3.51 -2.91
C HIS A 73 3.90 2.49 -3.98
N GLY A 74 4.38 1.30 -3.57
CA GLY A 74 4.72 0.22 -4.49
C GLY A 74 3.51 -0.26 -5.31
N PHE A 75 2.36 -0.42 -4.67
CA PHE A 75 1.12 -0.82 -5.35
C PHE A 75 0.60 0.21 -6.34
N LEU A 76 0.59 1.50 -5.97
CA LEU A 76 0.18 2.56 -6.88
C LEU A 76 1.13 2.69 -8.07
N THR A 77 2.44 2.52 -7.84
CA THR A 77 3.45 2.51 -8.93
C THR A 77 3.21 1.35 -9.91
N MET A 78 2.88 0.16 -9.39
CA MET A 78 2.52 -0.99 -10.21
C MET A 78 1.26 -0.71 -11.05
N ARG A 79 0.20 -0.16 -10.43
CA ARG A 79 -1.02 0.25 -11.13
C ARG A 79 -0.73 1.24 -12.25
N ASP A 80 0.07 2.26 -11.98
CA ASP A 80 0.40 3.30 -12.97
C ASP A 80 1.19 2.72 -14.15
N SER A 81 2.06 1.75 -13.88
CA SER A 81 2.78 1.01 -14.93
C SER A 81 1.82 0.20 -15.80
N MET A 82 0.81 -0.45 -15.21
CA MET A 82 -0.23 -1.18 -15.96
C MET A 82 -1.04 -0.25 -16.88
N ILE A 83 -1.49 0.90 -16.36
CA ILE A 83 -2.21 1.91 -17.14
C ILE A 83 -1.36 2.41 -18.32
N ALA A 84 -0.06 2.65 -18.08
CA ALA A 84 0.85 3.11 -19.12
C ALA A 84 1.02 2.07 -20.24
N ILE A 85 1.16 0.79 -19.89
CA ILE A 85 1.26 -0.31 -20.86
C ILE A 85 -0.03 -0.46 -21.66
N ASP A 86 -1.19 -0.40 -21.01
CA ASP A 86 -2.49 -0.50 -21.68
C ASP A 86 -2.69 0.65 -22.66
N LYS A 87 -2.34 1.87 -22.26
CA LYS A 87 -2.40 3.05 -23.13
C LYS A 87 -1.49 2.91 -24.34
N ALA A 88 -0.22 2.55 -24.14
CA ALA A 88 0.73 2.35 -25.23
C ALA A 88 0.27 1.26 -26.20
N SER A 89 -0.28 0.16 -25.67
CA SER A 89 -0.84 -0.93 -26.47
C SER A 89 -2.04 -0.45 -27.29
N ALA A 90 -2.96 0.30 -26.69
CA ALA A 90 -4.12 0.85 -27.38
C ALA A 90 -3.73 1.84 -28.50
N GLU A 91 -2.73 2.70 -28.26
CA GLU A 91 -2.23 3.66 -29.25
C GLU A 91 -1.47 2.98 -30.41
N SER A 92 -0.88 1.79 -30.18
CA SER A 92 -0.18 1.03 -31.21
C SER A 92 -1.12 0.33 -32.21
N LEU A 93 -2.40 0.22 -31.89
CA LEU A 93 -3.40 -0.41 -32.76
C LEU A 93 -3.82 0.57 -33.86
N THR A 94 -3.30 0.38 -35.07
CA THR A 94 -3.87 0.99 -36.29
C THR A 94 -5.24 0.36 -36.58
N VAL A 95 -6.30 1.06 -36.19
CA VAL A 95 -7.66 0.67 -36.58
C VAL A 95 -7.93 1.21 -37.98
N GLU A 96 -7.93 0.33 -38.98
CA GLU A 96 -8.49 0.68 -40.28
C GLU A 96 -9.96 1.07 -40.08
N LYS A 97 -10.27 2.35 -40.27
CA LYS A 97 -11.65 2.82 -40.33
C LYS A 97 -12.27 2.23 -41.59
N ILE A 98 -12.86 1.04 -41.47
CA ILE A 98 -13.79 0.56 -42.49
C ILE A 98 -14.94 1.55 -42.47
N ASN A 99 -14.94 2.47 -43.44
CA ASN A 99 -16.05 3.37 -43.71
C ASN A 99 -17.23 2.50 -44.16
N VAL A 100 -18.02 2.00 -43.21
CA VAL A 100 -19.34 1.42 -43.46
C VAL A 100 -20.29 2.57 -43.75
N GLY A 101 -20.07 3.22 -44.90
CA GLY A 101 -20.69 4.48 -45.27
C GLY A 101 -20.51 4.74 -46.76
N GLY A 102 -20.73 3.71 -47.59
CA GLY A 102 -20.61 3.84 -49.03
C GLY A 102 -21.28 2.69 -49.75
N MET A 103 -22.36 3.02 -50.46
CA MET A 103 -23.13 2.19 -51.40
C MET A 103 -24.20 1.26 -50.83
N LYS A 104 -25.46 1.65 -51.06
CA LYS A 104 -26.19 1.10 -52.22
C LYS A 104 -27.13 2.15 -52.82
N ARG A 105 -26.99 2.30 -54.14
CA ARG A 105 -27.97 2.89 -55.06
C ARG A 105 -29.24 2.05 -55.08
#